data_AF-A0A358KLR1-F1
#
_entry.id   AF-A0A358KLR1-F1
#
_cell.length_a   1.000
_cell.length_b   1.000
_cell.length_c   1.000
_cell.angle_alpha   90.00
_cell.angle_beta   90.00
_cell.angle_gamma   90.00
#
_symmetry.space_group_name_H-M   'P 1'
#
loop_
_entity.id
_entity.type
_entity.pdbx_description
1 polymer ?
#
loop_
_entity_poly.entity_id
_entity_poly.type
_entity_poly.pdbx_seq_one_letter_code
_entity_poly.pdbx_strand_id
1 'polypeptide(L)'
;SKAPGEWQKLIVTFRAPRFDAGGKKVENAKFVKVSLNGQVIHHNVEVPAPTRGSLFKDEKPNGPIMLQGDHGPVAFRKIILKPVKLD
;
A
#
# COMPACT_ATOMS: atom_id res chain seq x y z
N SER A 1 -14.51 -10.51 6.55
CA SER A 1 -15.05 -9.55 5.54
C SER A 1 -16.45 -9.14 5.95
N LYS A 2 -16.96 -8.01 5.45
CA LYS A 2 -18.39 -7.61 5.59
C LYS A 2 -19.18 -7.90 4.31
N ALA A 3 -20.51 -7.84 4.37
CA ALA A 3 -21.38 -8.15 3.24
C ALA A 3 -21.24 -7.11 2.09
N PRO A 4 -21.62 -7.46 0.84
CA PRO A 4 -21.69 -6.51 -0.26
C PRO A 4 -22.58 -5.30 0.08
N GLY A 5 -22.17 -4.10 -0.32
CA GLY A 5 -22.85 -2.84 0.02
C GLY A 5 -22.48 -2.27 1.39
N GLU A 6 -21.85 -3.06 2.27
CA GLU A 6 -21.33 -2.55 3.55
C GLU A 6 -19.94 -1.93 3.40
N TRP A 7 -19.69 -0.90 4.20
CA TRP A 7 -18.40 -0.22 4.20
C TRP A 7 -17.30 -1.04 4.87
N GLN A 8 -16.25 -1.30 4.09
CA GLN A 8 -14.97 -1.82 4.58
C GLN A 8 -14.07 -0.66 5.03
N LYS A 9 -13.32 -0.87 6.11
CA LYS A 9 -12.28 0.05 6.57
C LYS A 9 -10.91 -0.60 6.44
N LEU A 10 -10.12 -0.12 5.47
CA LEU A 10 -8.73 -0.51 5.30
C LEU A 10 -7.82 0.55 5.93
N ILE A 11 -6.86 0.14 6.74
CA ILE A 11 -5.78 0.99 7.24
C ILE A 11 -4.47 0.32 6.86
N VAL A 12 -3.59 1.09 6.22
CA VAL A 12 -2.30 0.63 5.71
C VAL A 12 -1.20 1.52 6.28
N THR A 13 -0.24 0.90 6.96
CA THR A 13 1.06 1.50 7.28
C THR A 13 2.06 0.89 6.32
N PHE A 14 2.55 1.71 5.40
CA PHE A 14 3.47 1.31 4.33
C PHE A 14 4.78 2.05 4.46
N ARG A 15 5.88 1.33 4.27
CA ARG A 15 7.22 1.87 4.12
C ARG A 15 7.65 1.69 2.67
N ALA A 16 7.96 2.81 2.01
CA ALA A 16 8.53 2.82 0.66
C ALA A 16 9.89 2.08 0.60
N PRO A 17 10.31 1.61 -0.58
CA PRO A 17 11.66 1.07 -0.74
C PRO A 17 12.70 2.17 -0.52
N ARG A 18 13.89 1.78 -0.03
CA ARG A 18 15.00 2.71 0.21
C ARG A 18 16.09 2.52 -0.83
N PHE A 19 16.75 3.61 -1.16
CA PHE A 19 17.82 3.67 -2.16
C PHE A 19 19.03 4.37 -1.55
N ASP A 20 20.23 3.98 -1.97
CA ASP A 20 21.44 4.73 -1.66
C ASP A 20 21.57 5.99 -2.53
N ALA A 21 22.64 6.77 -2.29
CA ALA A 21 22.92 7.99 -3.05
C ALA A 21 23.17 7.74 -4.55
N GLY A 22 23.55 6.51 -4.93
CA GLY A 22 23.73 6.08 -6.31
C GLY A 22 22.43 5.60 -6.97
N GLY A 23 21.30 5.62 -6.27
CA GLY A 23 20.00 5.16 -6.78
C GLY A 23 19.85 3.64 -6.80
N LYS A 24 20.75 2.88 -6.16
CA LYS A 24 20.60 1.43 -6.02
C LYS A 24 19.67 1.14 -4.85
N LYS A 25 18.70 0.24 -5.06
CA LYS A 25 17.80 -0.21 -3.99
C LYS A 25 18.62 -0.91 -2.89
N VAL A 26 18.46 -0.45 -1.65
CA VAL A 26 19.11 -1.02 -0.45
C VAL A 26 18.12 -1.70 0.48
N GLU A 27 16.82 -1.39 0.36
CA GLU A 27 15.79 -2.03 1.16
C GLU A 27 14.46 -2.13 0.41
N ASN A 28 13.81 -3.28 0.50
CA ASN A 28 12.49 -3.52 -0.07
C ASN A 28 11.42 -2.64 0.60
N ALA A 29 10.38 -2.35 -0.17
CA ALA A 29 9.15 -1.82 0.38
C ALA A 29 8.55 -2.80 1.40
N LYS A 30 7.75 -2.30 2.34
CA LYS A 30 7.17 -3.12 3.40
C LYS A 30 5.78 -2.64 3.77
N PHE A 31 4.82 -3.55 3.76
CA PHE A 31 3.58 -3.37 4.50
C PHE A 31 3.86 -3.65 5.98
N VAL A 32 4.17 -2.60 6.73
CA VAL A 32 4.46 -2.68 8.17
C VAL A 32 3.24 -3.24 8.89
N LYS A 33 2.04 -2.71 8.56
CA LYS A 33 0.77 -3.22 9.08
C LYS A 33 -0.36 -2.93 8.11
N VAL A 34 -1.20 -3.93 7.87
CA VAL A 34 -2.48 -3.74 7.17
C VAL A 34 -3.58 -4.32 8.02
N SER A 35 -4.62 -3.53 8.26
CA SER A 35 -5.83 -3.99 8.94
C SER A 35 -7.06 -3.77 8.09
N LEU A 36 -7.92 -4.78 8.03
CA LEU A 36 -9.25 -4.71 7.45
C LEU A 36 -10.28 -4.85 8.56
N ASN A 37 -11.09 -3.82 8.77
CA ASN A 37 -12.12 -3.76 9.82
C ASN A 37 -11.58 -4.06 11.23
N GLY A 38 -10.37 -3.57 11.54
CA GLY A 38 -9.73 -3.77 12.84
C GLY A 38 -8.94 -5.08 12.97
N GLN A 39 -9.17 -6.06 12.09
CA GLN A 39 -8.38 -7.29 12.05
C GLN A 39 -7.08 -7.06 11.26
N VAL A 40 -5.94 -7.41 11.84
CA VAL A 40 -4.65 -7.41 11.13
C VAL A 40 -4.66 -8.55 10.11
N ILE A 41 -4.41 -8.21 8.85
CA ILE A 41 -4.33 -9.16 7.72
C ILE A 41 -2.92 -9.24 7.13
N HIS A 42 -2.08 -8.21 7.34
CA HIS A 42 -0.65 -8.25 7.05
C HIS A 42 0.14 -7.59 8.17
N HIS A 43 1.28 -8.19 8.52
CA HIS A 43 2.20 -7.67 9.53
C HIS A 43 3.64 -7.90 9.07
N ASN A 44 4.40 -6.81 8.90
CA ASN A 44 5.79 -6.81 8.44
C ASN A 44 6.05 -7.61 7.15
N VAL A 45 5.18 -7.45 6.16
CA VAL A 45 5.30 -8.15 4.86
C VAL A 45 6.20 -7.35 3.93
N GLU A 46 7.30 -7.96 3.48
CA GLU A 46 8.18 -7.38 2.47
C GLU A 46 7.61 -7.47 1.07
N VAL A 47 7.90 -6.45 0.26
CA VAL A 47 7.46 -6.32 -1.13
C VAL A 47 8.73 -6.17 -1.99
N PRO A 48 9.21 -7.26 -2.61
CA PRO A 48 10.51 -7.27 -3.29
C PRO A 48 10.49 -6.59 -4.66
N ALA A 49 9.33 -6.40 -5.26
CA ALA A 49 9.15 -5.82 -6.60
C ALA A 49 7.73 -5.29 -6.81
N PRO A 50 7.48 -4.45 -7.83
CA PRO A 50 6.14 -4.05 -8.23
C PRO A 50 5.23 -5.24 -8.56
N THR A 51 3.93 -5.09 -8.32
CA THR A 51 2.92 -6.10 -8.69
C THR A 51 2.67 -6.08 -10.20
N ARG A 52 2.03 -7.12 -10.75
CA ARG A 52 1.70 -7.17 -12.20
C ARG A 52 0.77 -6.05 -12.67
N GLY A 53 0.02 -5.43 -11.76
CA GLY A 53 -0.88 -4.31 -12.03
C GLY A 53 -0.26 -2.94 -11.77
N SER A 54 1.05 -2.84 -11.56
CA SER A 54 1.72 -1.56 -11.31
C SER A 54 1.70 -0.65 -12.55
N LEU A 55 1.44 0.64 -12.33
CA LEU A 55 1.55 1.65 -13.39
C LEU A 55 2.99 1.84 -13.89
N PHE A 56 3.96 1.64 -12.99
CA PHE A 56 5.39 1.79 -13.25
C PHE A 56 6.10 0.45 -13.06
N LYS A 57 7.09 0.17 -13.91
CA LYS A 57 7.90 -1.06 -13.80
C LYS A 57 9.08 -0.92 -12.84
N ASP A 58 9.46 0.31 -12.50
CA ASP A 58 10.52 0.62 -11.57
C ASP A 58 9.98 0.99 -10.17
N GLU A 59 10.85 0.89 -9.17
CA GLU A 59 10.55 1.31 -7.80
C GLU A 59 11.12 2.71 -7.53
N LYS A 60 10.37 3.52 -6.78
CA LYS A 60 10.75 4.87 -6.37
C LYS A 60 10.44 5.09 -4.89
N PRO A 61 11.15 5.99 -4.20
CA PRO A 61 10.86 6.32 -2.80
C PRO A 61 9.52 7.02 -2.61
N ASN A 62 8.97 7.65 -3.67
CA ASN A 62 7.70 8.36 -3.65
C ASN A 62 6.89 8.02 -4.92
N GLY A 63 5.56 8.07 -4.80
CA GLY A 63 4.63 7.84 -5.91
C GLY A 63 3.19 8.17 -5.51
N PRO A 64 2.25 8.17 -6.47
CA PRO A 64 0.84 8.43 -6.19
C PRO A 64 0.18 7.24 -5.46
N ILE A 65 -0.95 7.51 -4.81
CA ILE A 65 -1.91 6.45 -4.48
C ILE A 65 -2.80 6.22 -5.70
N MET A 66 -2.90 4.96 -6.12
CA MET A 66 -3.75 4.53 -7.23
C MET A 66 -4.86 3.62 -6.70
N LEU A 67 -6.11 3.90 -7.09
CA LEU A 67 -7.25 3.01 -6.91
C LEU A 67 -7.55 2.35 -8.26
N GLN A 68 -7.45 1.02 -8.33
CA GLN A 68 -7.70 0.27 -9.57
C GLN A 68 -9.22 0.08 -9.76
N GLY A 69 -9.75 0.40 -10.95
CA GLY A 69 -11.19 0.54 -11.21
C GLY A 69 -11.79 -0.42 -12.25
N ASP A 70 -11.10 -1.51 -12.61
CA ASP A 70 -11.44 -2.45 -13.69
C ASP A 70 -12.17 -3.74 -13.20
N HIS A 71 -12.46 -3.86 -11.90
CA HIS A 71 -13.03 -5.08 -11.28
C HIS A 71 -14.49 -4.93 -10.84
N GLY A 72 -15.24 -4.03 -11.50
CA GLY A 72 -16.65 -3.76 -11.20
C GLY A 72 -16.89 -2.53 -10.31
N PRO A 73 -18.16 -2.22 -9.99
CA PRO A 73 -18.53 -1.00 -9.30
C PRO A 73 -18.10 -1.02 -7.82
N VAL A 74 -17.22 -0.09 -7.45
CA VAL A 74 -16.78 0.14 -6.08
C VAL A 74 -16.87 1.64 -5.75
N ALA A 75 -17.50 1.97 -4.62
CA ALA A 75 -17.51 3.33 -4.10
C ALA A 75 -16.44 3.50 -3.01
N PHE A 76 -15.68 4.60 -3.09
CA PHE A 76 -14.67 4.96 -2.09
C PHE A 76 -15.13 6.18 -1.29
N ARG A 77 -14.78 6.23 -0.01
CA ARG A 77 -14.96 7.43 0.83
C ARG A 77 -13.85 7.53 1.87
N LYS A 78 -13.62 8.74 2.40
CA LYS A 78 -12.68 9.02 3.49
C LYS A 78 -11.26 8.50 3.19
N ILE A 79 -10.75 8.78 1.99
CA ILE A 79 -9.36 8.50 1.62
C ILE A 79 -8.48 9.54 2.31
N ILE A 80 -7.64 9.10 3.23
CA ILE A 80 -6.77 9.96 4.03
C ILE A 80 -5.35 9.43 3.88
N LEU A 81 -4.44 10.28 3.41
CA LEU A 81 -3.01 10.01 3.36
C LEU A 81 -2.31 10.89 4.40
N LYS A 82 -1.51 10.26 5.27
CA LYS A 82 -0.70 10.95 6.27
C LYS A 82 0.71 10.37 6.26
N PRO A 83 1.76 11.19 6.07
CA PRO A 83 3.12 10.76 6.32
C PRO A 83 3.25 10.31 7.78
N VAL A 84 3.99 9.22 8.01
CA VAL A 84 4.27 8.71 9.35
C VAL A 84 5.76 8.54 9.52
N LYS A 85 6.26 8.84 10.72
CA LYS A 85 7.58 8.38 11.13
C LYS A 85 7.43 6.93 11.58
N LEU A 86 8.27 6.06 11.04
CA LEU A 86 8.38 4.69 11.49
C LEU A 86 9.57 4.66 12.44
N ASP A 87 9.34 4.16 13.65
CA ASP A 87 10.39 3.95 14.65
C ASP A 87 11.38 2.86 14.19
#